data_AF-A0A5Y4XVV4-F1
#
_entry.id   AF-A0A5Y4XVV4-F1
#
_cell.length_a   1.000
_cell.length_b   1.000
_cell.length_c   1.000
_cell.angle_alpha   90.00
_cell.angle_beta   90.00
_cell.angle_gamma   90.00
#
_symmetry.space_group_name_H-M   'P 1'
#
loop_
_entity.id
_entity.type
_entity.pdbx_description
1 polymer ?
#
loop_
_entity_poly.entity_id
_entity_poly.type
_entity_poly.pdbx_seq_one_letter_code
_entity_poly.pdbx_strand_id
1 'polypeptide(L)'
;MNKQYHITLLGGSNSVIKTGLSQGLCHFGNVVLHNFALGATTSIQNLYELKREKNKKDICLSDLVITESNINDIGQFSNPYEKIPLHVVFRNLELLYYELHVLKKPVLNIILPYSPNSSYKIINNIHKYLSNKYSINVIDMQMYYEEHDLVSFGNLFDGGVHQMSSIMRELGKNIVVNIENFAKPEVLRQLDIDIRICNYNDMMIKFDKSYFVEIKNSMYNEKAYKIQNNSKIYFKDFLYGYHLIALHVWNNENKNVDFQRERFFIAQMLLSNRKINILKEFNLSNQVLELHHQFLIDQNSVLSLYHDIIANCLVENYTHALSYDKNAKIINYINLISCICVKNIDVIDINLEYIYNDNLKINNKLCFDNLIPPISVYKEIIDEYCLKLSLVKKSVFGAKQIIKNKLPYKLGQVMVTNSKSLLGYIKMPFMLFFITYKHNKEEKIYQEKIKKDPSSKLQPLEFYIDYKEALKEKECFTYKLGEEFIKSSKNWYWGGYIKFIFKDVPRLKRE
;
A
#
# COMPACT_ATOMS: atom_id res chain seq x y z
N MET A 1 -41.95 4.43 1.87
CA MET A 1 -40.97 4.03 0.84
C MET A 1 -39.63 4.57 1.27
N ASN A 2 -38.61 3.73 1.48
CA ASN A 2 -37.28 4.20 1.88
C ASN A 2 -36.70 5.04 0.74
N LYS A 3 -36.30 6.28 1.04
CA LYS A 3 -35.62 7.18 0.09
C LYS A 3 -34.39 6.47 -0.49
N GLN A 4 -34.29 6.45 -1.82
CA GLN A 4 -33.11 5.99 -2.53
C GLN A 4 -32.13 7.16 -2.61
N TYR A 5 -30.87 6.93 -2.23
CA TYR A 5 -29.80 7.92 -2.29
C TYR A 5 -28.84 7.61 -3.44
N HIS A 6 -28.33 8.65 -4.08
CA HIS A 6 -27.25 8.56 -5.05
C HIS A 6 -25.95 9.05 -4.41
N ILE A 7 -24.90 8.24 -4.47
CA ILE A 7 -23.57 8.62 -3.94
C ILE A 7 -22.55 8.56 -5.07
N THR A 8 -21.83 9.65 -5.30
CA THR A 8 -20.60 9.61 -6.10
C THR A 8 -19.42 9.36 -5.19
N LEU A 9 -18.60 8.35 -5.53
CA LEU A 9 -17.36 8.05 -4.84
C LEU A 9 -16.17 8.33 -5.76
N LEU A 10 -15.40 9.35 -5.42
CA LEU A 10 -14.10 9.68 -6.00
C LEU A 10 -13.02 9.16 -5.04
N GLY A 11 -11.91 8.65 -5.57
CA GLY A 11 -10.73 8.43 -4.75
C GLY A 11 -9.71 7.43 -5.24
N GLY A 12 -8.82 7.04 -4.33
CA GLY A 12 -7.73 6.10 -4.58
C GLY A 12 -8.13 4.63 -4.49
N SER A 13 -7.13 3.78 -4.26
CA SER A 13 -7.31 2.32 -4.18
C SER A 13 -8.20 1.87 -3.03
N ASN A 14 -8.24 2.62 -1.91
CA ASN A 14 -9.13 2.35 -0.78
C ASN A 14 -10.62 2.42 -1.19
N SER A 15 -10.95 3.31 -2.13
CA SER A 15 -12.29 3.44 -2.70
C SER A 15 -12.59 2.46 -3.85
N VAL A 16 -11.56 1.93 -4.51
CA VAL A 16 -11.69 0.86 -5.54
C VAL A 16 -12.00 -0.49 -4.89
N ILE A 17 -11.48 -0.77 -3.69
CA ILE A 17 -11.68 -2.05 -3.00
C ILE A 17 -13.17 -2.29 -2.71
N LYS A 18 -13.73 -3.32 -3.37
CA LYS A 18 -15.16 -3.64 -3.29
C LYS A 18 -15.62 -4.10 -1.90
N THR A 19 -14.72 -4.65 -1.07
CA THR A 19 -15.04 -5.19 0.27
C THR A 19 -14.98 -4.16 1.39
N GLY A 20 -14.49 -2.94 1.09
CA GLY A 20 -14.30 -1.86 2.05
C GLY A 20 -15.45 -0.85 2.02
N LEU A 21 -15.10 0.42 1.79
CA LEU A 21 -16.02 1.56 1.84
C LEU A 21 -17.24 1.36 0.93
N SER A 22 -17.02 0.94 -0.33
CA SER A 22 -18.10 0.68 -1.30
C SER A 22 -19.15 -0.31 -0.78
N GLN A 23 -18.73 -1.40 -0.12
CA GLN A 23 -19.65 -2.38 0.47
C GLN A 23 -20.43 -1.78 1.66
N GLY A 24 -19.77 -0.94 2.46
CA GLY A 24 -20.43 -0.23 3.56
C GLY A 24 -21.50 0.72 3.08
N LEU A 25 -21.19 1.53 2.06
CA LEU A 25 -22.13 2.48 1.47
C LEU A 25 -23.36 1.78 0.85
N CYS A 26 -23.20 0.58 0.30
CA CYS A 26 -24.31 -0.17 -0.31
C CYS A 26 -25.06 -1.07 0.69
N HIS A 27 -24.68 -1.08 1.97
CA HIS A 27 -25.13 -2.10 2.94
C HIS A 27 -26.64 -2.21 3.10
N PHE A 28 -27.35 -1.07 3.13
CA PHE A 28 -28.79 -1.00 3.40
C PHE A 28 -29.67 -1.18 2.15
N GLY A 29 -29.07 -1.35 0.96
CA GLY A 29 -29.79 -1.58 -0.30
C GLY A 29 -30.54 -0.36 -0.87
N ASN A 30 -30.48 0.80 -0.23
CA ASN A 30 -31.13 2.05 -0.67
C ASN A 30 -30.14 3.06 -1.28
N VAL A 31 -28.92 2.64 -1.63
CA VAL A 31 -27.89 3.49 -2.24
C VAL A 31 -27.60 3.02 -3.66
N VAL A 32 -27.62 3.96 -4.61
CA VAL A 32 -27.03 3.81 -5.94
C VAL A 32 -25.64 4.43 -5.90
N LEU A 33 -24.61 3.59 -5.94
CA LEU A 33 -23.23 4.02 -5.85
C LEU A 33 -22.61 4.19 -7.25
N HIS A 34 -22.17 5.40 -7.55
CA HIS A 34 -21.41 5.77 -8.73
C HIS A 34 -19.93 5.88 -8.36
N ASN A 35 -19.19 4.79 -8.51
CA ASN A 35 -17.78 4.72 -8.12
C ASN A 35 -16.86 5.05 -9.30
N PHE A 36 -16.17 6.18 -9.21
CA PHE A 36 -15.19 6.66 -10.17
C PHE A 36 -13.76 6.68 -9.60
N ALA A 37 -13.52 5.98 -8.50
CA ALA A 37 -12.18 5.87 -7.91
C ALA A 37 -11.20 5.16 -8.86
N LEU A 38 -9.92 5.51 -8.78
CA LEU A 38 -8.82 4.85 -9.49
C LEU A 38 -7.59 4.78 -8.58
N GLY A 39 -6.98 3.60 -8.48
CA GLY A 39 -5.80 3.40 -7.64
C GLY A 39 -4.53 4.01 -8.24
N ALA A 40 -3.53 4.28 -7.39
CA ALA A 40 -2.20 4.76 -7.76
C ALA A 40 -2.14 6.13 -8.46
N THR A 41 -3.20 6.94 -8.38
CA THR A 41 -3.26 8.31 -8.93
C THR A 41 -3.58 9.32 -7.84
N THR A 42 -3.04 10.55 -7.96
CA THR A 42 -3.27 11.64 -6.98
C THR A 42 -4.68 12.23 -7.10
N SER A 43 -4.94 13.27 -6.31
CA SER A 43 -6.14 14.13 -6.40
C SER A 43 -6.47 14.62 -7.82
N ILE A 44 -5.49 14.67 -8.74
CA ILE A 44 -5.73 15.04 -10.13
C ILE A 44 -6.74 14.12 -10.82
N GLN A 45 -6.80 12.86 -10.42
CA GLN A 45 -7.74 11.88 -10.95
C GLN A 45 -9.17 12.14 -10.46
N ASN A 46 -9.35 12.55 -9.21
CA ASN A 46 -10.66 12.95 -8.71
C ASN A 46 -11.17 14.19 -9.46
N LEU A 47 -10.30 15.18 -9.72
CA LEU A 47 -10.64 16.35 -10.53
C LEU A 47 -11.01 15.93 -11.96
N TYR A 48 -10.22 15.03 -12.54
CA TYR A 48 -10.48 14.49 -13.87
C TYR A 48 -11.89 13.92 -13.95
N GLU A 49 -12.22 12.93 -13.12
CA GLU A 49 -13.52 12.26 -13.14
C GLU A 49 -14.69 13.19 -12.82
N LEU A 50 -14.48 14.21 -11.99
CA LEU A 50 -15.47 15.25 -11.71
C LEU A 50 -15.83 16.08 -12.96
N LYS A 51 -14.85 16.33 -13.84
CA LYS A 51 -15.02 17.14 -15.06
C LYS A 51 -15.35 16.33 -16.32
N ARG A 52 -15.35 15.00 -16.27
CA ARG A 52 -15.68 14.18 -17.44
C ARG A 52 -17.15 14.30 -17.80
N GLU A 53 -17.41 14.58 -19.07
CA GLU A 53 -18.79 14.70 -19.56
C GLU A 53 -19.61 13.42 -19.32
N LYS A 54 -18.97 12.24 -19.44
CA LYS A 54 -19.67 10.96 -19.24
C LYS A 54 -20.16 10.73 -17.80
N ASN A 55 -19.55 11.39 -16.80
CA ASN A 55 -19.89 11.22 -15.39
C ASN A 55 -20.85 12.32 -14.89
N LYS A 56 -20.99 13.41 -15.65
CA LYS A 56 -21.71 14.62 -15.26
C LYS A 56 -23.14 14.33 -14.82
N LYS A 57 -23.85 13.44 -15.54
CA LYS A 57 -25.23 13.04 -15.19
C LYS A 57 -25.29 12.43 -13.78
N ASP A 58 -24.41 11.50 -13.49
CA ASP A 58 -24.40 10.78 -12.22
C ASP A 58 -24.01 11.71 -11.06
N ILE A 59 -23.01 12.57 -11.26
CA ILE A 59 -22.61 13.60 -10.29
C ILE A 59 -23.76 14.59 -10.04
N CYS A 60 -24.47 15.02 -11.09
CA CYS A 60 -25.64 15.88 -10.98
C CYS A 60 -26.81 15.22 -10.24
N LEU A 61 -26.90 13.88 -10.22
CA LEU A 61 -27.92 13.15 -9.45
C LEU A 61 -27.53 12.94 -7.98
N SER A 62 -26.24 12.94 -7.65
CA SER A 62 -25.75 12.58 -6.31
C SER A 62 -26.28 13.45 -5.17
N ASP A 63 -26.75 12.79 -4.11
CA ASP A 63 -27.10 13.41 -2.83
C ASP A 63 -25.85 13.70 -1.98
N LEU A 64 -24.79 12.89 -2.16
CA LEU A 64 -23.50 13.05 -1.51
C LEU A 64 -22.37 12.74 -2.50
N VAL A 65 -21.32 13.57 -2.48
CA VAL A 65 -20.05 13.28 -3.15
C VAL A 65 -19.00 12.97 -2.09
N ILE A 66 -18.37 11.81 -2.17
CA ILE A 66 -17.28 11.41 -1.28
C ILE A 66 -15.97 11.46 -2.06
N THR A 67 -14.91 12.00 -1.44
CA THR A 67 -13.56 12.04 -2.01
C THR A 67 -12.53 11.58 -0.97
N GLU A 68 -11.55 10.79 -1.41
CA GLU A 68 -10.31 10.53 -0.67
C GLU A 68 -9.16 10.45 -1.67
N SER A 69 -8.03 11.09 -1.38
CA SER A 69 -6.85 11.02 -2.27
C SER A 69 -5.52 11.13 -1.54
N ASN A 70 -5.56 11.52 -0.25
CA ASN A 70 -4.40 11.97 0.49
C ASN A 70 -3.27 10.94 0.50
N ILE A 71 -3.57 9.64 0.53
CA ILE A 71 -2.54 8.58 0.51
C ILE A 71 -1.67 8.65 -0.74
N ASN A 72 -2.27 8.79 -1.93
CA ASN A 72 -1.51 8.88 -3.18
C ASN A 72 -0.81 10.24 -3.30
N ASP A 73 -1.48 11.33 -2.89
CA ASP A 73 -0.86 12.67 -2.84
C ASP A 73 0.41 12.64 -1.95
N ILE A 74 0.34 12.04 -0.75
CA ILE A 74 1.47 11.86 0.17
C ILE A 74 2.54 10.96 -0.45
N GLY A 75 2.14 9.81 -0.98
CA GLY A 75 3.05 8.79 -1.51
C GLY A 75 3.90 9.31 -2.65
N GLN A 76 3.30 10.03 -3.59
CA GLN A 76 4.00 10.57 -4.77
C GLN A 76 4.79 11.85 -4.45
N PHE A 77 4.27 12.72 -3.57
CA PHE A 77 5.02 13.86 -3.03
C PHE A 77 6.30 13.42 -2.31
N SER A 78 6.19 12.36 -1.50
CA SER A 78 7.28 11.83 -0.67
C SER A 78 8.24 10.92 -1.42
N ASN A 79 7.92 10.53 -2.65
CA ASN A 79 8.70 9.53 -3.36
C ASN A 79 10.04 10.11 -3.83
N PRO A 80 11.18 9.45 -3.57
CA PRO A 80 12.49 9.98 -3.97
C PRO A 80 12.69 10.05 -5.50
N TYR A 81 11.96 9.25 -6.28
CA TYR A 81 12.08 9.19 -7.74
C TYR A 81 11.12 10.14 -8.45
N GLU A 82 9.85 10.15 -8.04
CA GLU A 82 8.82 11.00 -8.65
C GLU A 82 8.82 12.42 -8.09
N LYS A 83 8.78 12.55 -6.75
CA LYS A 83 8.93 13.81 -6.01
C LYS A 83 8.11 14.96 -6.59
N ILE A 84 6.79 14.79 -6.66
CA ILE A 84 5.90 15.82 -7.20
C ILE A 84 6.15 17.15 -6.47
N PRO A 85 6.31 18.28 -7.18
CA PRO A 85 6.51 19.56 -6.52
C PRO A 85 5.32 19.95 -5.65
N LEU A 86 5.55 20.50 -4.45
CA LEU A 86 4.49 20.90 -3.53
C LEU A 86 3.44 21.83 -4.17
N HIS A 87 3.90 22.79 -5.00
CA HIS A 87 3.02 23.72 -5.69
C HIS A 87 2.09 23.01 -6.70
N VAL A 88 2.51 21.89 -7.28
CA VAL A 88 1.69 21.06 -8.18
C VAL A 88 0.63 20.31 -7.38
N VAL A 89 1.00 19.71 -6.25
CA VAL A 89 0.05 19.03 -5.35
C VAL A 89 -1.01 20.01 -4.85
N PHE A 90 -0.58 21.19 -4.37
CA PHE A 90 -1.49 22.24 -3.91
C PHE A 90 -2.44 22.71 -5.02
N ARG A 91 -1.91 23.01 -6.21
CA ARG A 91 -2.71 23.42 -7.38
C ARG A 91 -3.78 22.39 -7.74
N ASN A 92 -3.41 21.11 -7.79
CA ASN A 92 -4.35 20.03 -8.15
C ASN A 92 -5.46 19.91 -7.10
N LEU A 93 -5.11 19.98 -5.80
CA LEU A 93 -6.08 19.95 -4.71
C LEU A 93 -6.97 21.19 -4.68
N GLU A 94 -6.43 22.39 -4.87
CA GLU A 94 -7.22 23.62 -4.94
C GLU A 94 -8.26 23.54 -6.07
N LEU A 95 -7.86 23.08 -7.26
CA LEU A 95 -8.78 22.90 -8.40
C LEU A 95 -9.86 21.86 -8.08
N LEU A 96 -9.51 20.73 -7.46
CA LEU A 96 -10.46 19.71 -7.04
C LEU A 96 -11.47 20.27 -6.04
N TYR A 97 -11.01 20.91 -4.98
CA TYR A 97 -11.86 21.40 -3.90
C TYR A 97 -12.76 22.55 -4.36
N TYR A 98 -12.24 23.41 -5.24
CA TYR A 98 -13.04 24.44 -5.88
C TYR A 98 -14.18 23.84 -6.73
N GLU A 99 -13.90 22.83 -7.56
CA GLU A 99 -14.93 22.19 -8.38
C GLU A 99 -15.95 21.40 -7.55
N LEU A 100 -15.50 20.76 -6.46
CA LEU A 100 -16.39 20.13 -5.47
C LEU A 100 -17.34 21.15 -4.83
N HIS A 101 -16.84 22.34 -4.50
CA HIS A 101 -17.64 23.44 -3.99
C HIS A 101 -18.66 23.94 -5.02
N VAL A 102 -18.25 24.09 -6.29
CA VAL A 102 -19.13 24.56 -7.39
C VAL A 102 -20.35 23.66 -7.60
N LEU A 103 -20.29 22.37 -7.20
CA LEU A 103 -21.43 21.46 -7.25
C LEU A 103 -22.62 21.90 -6.38
N LYS A 104 -22.38 22.69 -5.32
CA LYS A 104 -23.39 23.09 -4.31
C LYS A 104 -24.16 21.91 -3.70
N LYS A 105 -23.49 20.77 -3.58
CA LYS A 105 -23.98 19.51 -2.99
C LYS A 105 -23.20 19.18 -1.72
N PRO A 106 -23.75 18.39 -0.79
CA PRO A 106 -22.95 17.85 0.30
C PRO A 106 -21.72 17.10 -0.25
N VAL A 107 -20.56 17.47 0.26
CA VAL A 107 -19.28 16.82 -0.07
C VAL A 107 -18.63 16.35 1.21
N LEU A 108 -18.12 15.12 1.21
CA LEU A 108 -17.37 14.52 2.31
C LEU A 108 -15.97 14.16 1.84
N ASN A 109 -14.96 14.79 2.43
CA ASN A 109 -13.56 14.39 2.30
C ASN A 109 -13.18 13.42 3.41
N ILE A 110 -12.54 12.30 3.07
CA ILE A 110 -11.99 11.35 4.05
C ILE A 110 -10.47 11.46 3.99
N ILE A 111 -9.86 11.93 5.08
CA ILE A 111 -8.40 11.95 5.24
C ILE A 111 -8.01 10.61 5.86
N LEU A 112 -7.50 9.70 5.03
CA LEU A 112 -7.12 8.35 5.47
C LEU A 112 -5.77 8.37 6.22
N PRO A 113 -5.54 7.45 7.17
CA PRO A 113 -4.30 7.41 7.92
C PRO A 113 -3.18 6.83 7.05
N TYR A 114 -2.12 7.60 6.85
CA TYR A 114 -0.90 7.19 6.18
C TYR A 114 0.26 8.13 6.55
N SER A 115 1.26 7.60 7.25
CA SER A 115 2.36 8.39 7.81
C SER A 115 3.74 7.80 7.46
N PRO A 116 4.14 7.78 6.18
CA PRO A 116 5.40 7.16 5.76
C PRO A 116 6.65 7.93 6.23
N ASN A 117 6.54 9.25 6.45
CA ASN A 117 7.59 10.16 6.89
C ASN A 117 6.95 11.47 7.39
N SER A 118 7.72 12.45 7.88
CA SER A 118 7.12 13.71 8.40
C SER A 118 6.35 14.55 7.36
N SER A 119 6.53 14.31 6.06
CA SER A 119 5.90 15.09 4.98
C SER A 119 4.40 14.84 4.83
N TYR A 120 3.83 13.77 5.40
CA TYR A 120 2.38 13.53 5.32
C TYR A 120 1.56 14.69 5.92
N LYS A 121 2.10 15.33 6.96
CA LYS A 121 1.45 16.45 7.65
C LYS A 121 1.19 17.62 6.72
N ILE A 122 2.14 17.93 5.85
CA ILE A 122 2.04 19.01 4.86
C ILE A 122 0.84 18.75 3.94
N ILE A 123 0.74 17.55 3.39
CA ILE A 123 -0.34 17.21 2.45
C ILE A 123 -1.70 17.15 3.16
N ASN A 124 -1.77 16.53 4.34
CA ASN A 124 -3.01 16.52 5.11
C ASN A 124 -3.43 17.93 5.54
N ASN A 125 -2.50 18.83 5.85
CA ASN A 125 -2.81 20.23 6.13
C ASN A 125 -3.40 20.95 4.93
N ILE A 126 -2.96 20.66 3.70
CA ILE A 126 -3.60 21.19 2.49
C ILE A 126 -5.06 20.72 2.44
N HIS A 127 -5.33 19.43 2.65
CA HIS A 127 -6.71 18.92 2.71
C HIS A 127 -7.56 19.62 3.77
N LYS A 128 -7.05 19.80 5.00
CA LYS A 128 -7.77 20.49 6.09
C LYS A 128 -8.01 21.97 5.76
N TYR A 129 -7.00 22.66 5.26
CA TYR A 129 -7.09 24.07 4.85
C TYR A 129 -8.16 24.26 3.78
N LEU A 130 -8.10 23.46 2.71
CA LEU A 130 -9.06 23.55 1.61
C LEU A 130 -10.46 23.12 2.05
N SER A 131 -10.58 22.15 2.94
CA SER A 131 -11.88 21.76 3.50
C SER A 131 -12.53 22.92 4.24
N ASN A 132 -11.76 23.64 5.07
CA ASN A 132 -12.25 24.85 5.74
C ASN A 132 -12.56 25.97 4.74
N LYS A 133 -11.68 26.22 3.77
CA LYS A 133 -11.82 27.26 2.76
C LYS A 133 -13.08 27.09 1.92
N TYR A 134 -13.42 25.85 1.56
CA TYR A 134 -14.53 25.52 0.68
C TYR A 134 -15.77 24.95 1.39
N SER A 135 -15.76 24.94 2.72
CA SER A 135 -16.84 24.43 3.57
C SER A 135 -17.21 22.97 3.26
N ILE A 136 -16.20 22.10 3.11
CA ILE A 136 -16.36 20.67 2.83
C ILE A 136 -16.34 19.89 4.14
N ASN A 137 -17.26 18.92 4.30
CA ASN A 137 -17.31 18.04 5.46
C ASN A 137 -16.11 17.10 5.45
N VAL A 138 -15.60 16.73 6.62
CA VAL A 138 -14.38 15.93 6.77
C VAL A 138 -14.55 14.84 7.80
N ILE A 139 -13.99 13.67 7.50
CA ILE A 139 -13.62 12.64 8.47
C ILE A 139 -12.10 12.54 8.46
N ASP A 140 -11.45 12.91 9.55
CA ASP A 140 -9.99 12.90 9.71
C ASP A 140 -9.55 11.65 10.46
N MET A 141 -9.48 10.53 9.73
CA MET A 141 -9.01 9.27 10.29
C MET A 141 -7.52 9.32 10.66
N GLN A 142 -6.71 10.15 9.99
CA GLN A 142 -5.31 10.34 10.37
C GLN A 142 -5.21 10.90 11.80
N MET A 143 -5.90 12.00 12.08
CA MET A 143 -5.88 12.61 13.40
C MET A 143 -6.43 11.66 14.47
N TYR A 144 -7.54 10.96 14.17
CA TYR A 144 -8.07 9.94 15.08
C TYR A 144 -7.04 8.86 15.41
N TYR A 145 -6.28 8.37 14.42
CA TYR A 145 -5.26 7.35 14.65
C TYR A 145 -4.10 7.85 15.51
N GLU A 146 -3.73 9.12 15.35
CA GLU A 146 -2.67 9.76 16.15
C GLU A 146 -3.12 9.96 17.61
N GLU A 147 -4.33 10.47 17.82
CA GLU A 147 -4.86 10.74 19.16
C GLU A 147 -5.14 9.48 20.00
N HIS A 148 -5.31 8.33 19.34
CA HIS A 148 -5.64 7.05 19.99
C HIS A 148 -4.49 6.02 19.92
N ASP A 149 -3.27 6.43 19.56
CA ASP A 149 -2.10 5.54 19.44
C ASP A 149 -2.31 4.35 18.46
N LEU A 150 -3.09 4.55 17.40
CA LEU A 150 -3.46 3.52 16.42
C LEU A 150 -2.59 3.52 15.15
N VAL A 151 -1.68 4.49 14.98
CA VAL A 151 -0.81 4.58 13.79
C VAL A 151 -0.04 3.27 13.55
N SER A 152 0.55 2.71 14.61
CA SER A 152 1.28 1.44 14.51
C SER A 152 0.38 0.28 14.11
N PHE A 153 -0.85 0.23 14.63
CA PHE A 153 -1.85 -0.77 14.30
C PHE A 153 -2.28 -0.68 12.84
N GLY A 154 -2.55 0.52 12.32
CA GLY A 154 -2.86 0.76 10.92
C GLY A 154 -1.75 0.31 9.98
N ASN A 155 -0.50 0.61 10.33
CA ASN A 155 0.67 0.30 9.53
C ASN A 155 0.96 -1.21 9.40
N LEU A 156 0.38 -2.07 10.27
CA LEU A 156 0.52 -3.53 10.16
C LEU A 156 -0.13 -4.08 8.89
N PHE A 157 -1.13 -3.41 8.34
CA PHE A 157 -1.83 -3.83 7.13
C PHE A 157 -1.25 -3.11 5.90
N ASP A 158 -0.50 -3.85 5.08
CA ASP A 158 0.10 -3.35 3.82
C ASP A 158 0.89 -2.04 3.98
N GLY A 159 1.62 -1.90 5.10
CA GLY A 159 2.41 -0.70 5.41
C GLY A 159 1.59 0.57 5.63
N GLY A 160 0.29 0.45 5.89
CA GLY A 160 -0.64 1.56 6.11
C GLY A 160 -1.21 2.18 4.83
N VAL A 161 -0.85 1.68 3.64
CA VAL A 161 -1.35 2.19 2.36
C VAL A 161 -2.84 1.89 2.18
N HIS A 162 -3.27 0.70 2.60
CA HIS A 162 -4.67 0.31 2.57
C HIS A 162 -5.21 0.19 3.99
N GLN A 163 -6.47 0.58 4.17
CA GLN A 163 -7.18 0.37 5.43
C GLN A 163 -7.85 -1.00 5.45
N MET A 164 -8.03 -1.56 6.65
CA MET A 164 -8.75 -2.82 6.81
C MET A 164 -10.18 -2.70 6.25
N SER A 165 -10.56 -3.61 5.35
CA SER A 165 -11.88 -3.60 4.71
C SER A 165 -13.04 -3.60 5.71
N SER A 166 -12.89 -4.27 6.86
CA SER A 166 -13.91 -4.28 7.92
C SER A 166 -14.15 -2.89 8.52
N ILE A 167 -13.08 -2.12 8.76
CA ILE A 167 -13.17 -0.76 9.28
C ILE A 167 -13.83 0.15 8.24
N MET A 168 -13.36 0.13 7.00
CA MET A 168 -13.91 0.96 5.93
C MET A 168 -15.38 0.62 5.62
N ARG A 169 -15.76 -0.66 5.73
CA ARG A 169 -17.16 -1.07 5.57
C ARG A 169 -18.03 -0.52 6.69
N GLU A 170 -17.57 -0.53 7.93
CA GLU A 170 -18.35 0.04 9.04
C GLU A 170 -18.46 1.56 8.93
N LEU A 171 -17.36 2.24 8.55
CA LEU A 171 -17.37 3.66 8.23
C LEU A 171 -18.40 3.98 7.13
N GLY A 172 -18.44 3.20 6.05
CA GLY A 172 -19.42 3.37 4.97
C GLY A 172 -20.87 3.25 5.45
N LYS A 173 -21.17 2.33 6.38
CA LYS A 173 -22.51 2.24 6.98
C LYS A 173 -22.84 3.49 7.79
N ASN A 174 -21.90 3.94 8.63
CA ASN A 174 -22.09 5.13 9.47
C ASN A 174 -22.34 6.39 8.64
N ILE A 175 -21.63 6.53 7.50
CA ILE A 175 -21.85 7.62 6.53
C ILE A 175 -23.29 7.58 6.00
N VAL A 176 -23.79 6.43 5.56
CA VAL A 176 -25.14 6.32 4.98
C VAL A 176 -26.23 6.61 6.00
N VAL A 177 -26.05 6.15 7.26
CA VAL A 177 -26.99 6.46 8.35
C VAL A 177 -27.07 7.97 8.62
N ASN A 178 -26.00 8.71 8.35
CA ASN A 178 -25.88 10.14 8.61
C ASN A 178 -25.91 11.00 7.33
N ILE A 179 -26.34 10.45 6.20
CA ILE A 179 -26.21 11.11 4.89
C ILE A 179 -26.90 12.48 4.81
N GLU A 180 -27.99 12.68 5.54
CA GLU A 180 -28.75 13.93 5.55
C GLU A 180 -28.13 15.01 6.47
N ASN A 181 -27.12 14.65 7.27
CA ASN A 181 -26.48 15.56 8.23
C ASN A 181 -25.30 16.33 7.63
N PHE A 182 -24.80 15.95 6.46
CA PHE A 182 -23.66 16.61 5.83
C PHE A 182 -24.05 18.01 5.31
N ALA A 183 -23.25 19.00 5.68
CA ALA A 183 -23.47 20.38 5.26
C ALA A 183 -23.22 20.54 3.75
N LYS A 184 -23.98 21.45 3.13
CA LYS A 184 -23.65 21.95 1.80
C LYS A 184 -22.54 23.00 1.91
N PRO A 185 -21.67 23.12 0.90
CA PRO A 185 -20.71 24.20 0.81
C PRO A 185 -21.38 25.57 0.94
N GLU A 186 -20.74 26.50 1.65
CA GLU A 186 -21.17 27.90 1.69
C GLU A 186 -21.03 28.52 0.29
N VAL A 187 -21.59 29.71 0.06
CA VAL A 187 -21.42 30.40 -1.22
C VAL A 187 -20.14 31.24 -1.17
N LEU A 188 -19.20 30.97 -2.06
CA LEU A 188 -17.97 31.75 -2.20
C LEU A 188 -17.92 32.50 -3.53
N ARG A 189 -17.00 33.45 -3.64
CA ARG A 189 -16.69 34.10 -4.92
C ARG A 189 -16.15 33.06 -5.90
N GLN A 190 -16.75 33.03 -7.08
CA GLN A 190 -16.30 32.16 -8.17
C GLN A 190 -14.90 32.57 -8.64
N LEU A 191 -14.01 31.60 -8.80
CA LEU A 191 -12.71 31.79 -9.43
C LEU A 191 -12.90 31.79 -10.95
N ASP A 192 -12.21 32.71 -11.64
CA ASP A 192 -12.16 32.76 -13.10
C ASP A 192 -11.19 31.71 -13.64
N ILE A 193 -11.57 30.44 -13.54
CA ILE A 193 -10.80 29.28 -13.99
C ILE A 193 -11.64 28.48 -14.99
N ASP A 194 -11.06 28.14 -16.14
CA ASP A 194 -11.66 27.24 -17.14
C ASP A 194 -10.88 25.92 -17.19
N ILE A 195 -11.52 24.83 -16.74
CA ILE A 195 -10.98 23.46 -16.78
C ILE A 195 -11.68 22.69 -17.89
N ARG A 196 -10.90 22.13 -18.82
CA ARG A 196 -11.37 21.32 -19.93
C ARG A 196 -10.75 19.94 -19.95
N ILE A 197 -11.62 18.93 -20.11
CA ILE A 197 -11.19 17.59 -20.51
C ILE A 197 -11.13 17.57 -22.03
N CYS A 198 -9.93 17.45 -22.57
CA CYS A 198 -9.68 17.47 -24.00
C CYS A 198 -9.48 16.04 -24.51
N ASN A 199 -10.28 15.64 -25.50
CA ASN A 199 -10.26 14.31 -26.06
C ASN A 199 -9.50 14.33 -27.40
N TYR A 200 -9.39 13.19 -28.06
CA TYR A 200 -8.77 13.12 -29.39
C TYR A 200 -9.41 14.09 -30.41
N ASN A 201 -10.73 14.35 -30.30
CA ASN A 201 -11.44 15.27 -31.18
C ASN A 201 -10.98 16.72 -31.01
N ASP A 202 -10.37 17.06 -29.88
CA ASP A 202 -9.87 18.40 -29.56
C ASP A 202 -8.41 18.58 -29.97
N MET A 203 -7.80 17.54 -30.57
CA MET A 203 -6.41 17.50 -31.00
C MET A 203 -6.32 17.33 -32.52
N MET A 204 -5.18 17.70 -33.10
CA MET A 204 -4.85 17.51 -34.52
C MET A 204 -3.69 16.54 -34.64
N ILE A 205 -3.84 15.48 -35.43
CA ILE A 205 -2.84 14.40 -35.50
C ILE A 205 -2.26 14.40 -36.91
N LYS A 206 -0.94 14.45 -37.01
CA LYS A 206 -0.23 14.35 -38.28
C LYS A 206 0.53 13.03 -38.34
N PHE A 207 0.33 12.32 -39.46
CA PHE A 207 0.86 11.00 -39.86
C PHE A 207 0.13 9.78 -39.30
N ASP A 208 0.04 8.77 -40.16
CA ASP A 208 -1.14 7.91 -40.36
C ASP A 208 -0.79 6.43 -40.16
N LYS A 209 -0.92 5.97 -38.91
CA LYS A 209 -1.21 4.56 -38.54
C LYS A 209 -1.97 4.43 -37.22
N SER A 210 -2.26 5.55 -36.55
CA SER A 210 -2.90 5.57 -35.24
C SER A 210 -4.40 5.31 -35.36
N TYR A 211 -4.88 4.38 -34.55
CA TYR A 211 -6.27 3.94 -34.53
C TYR A 211 -6.80 3.90 -33.10
N PHE A 212 -8.11 3.76 -32.94
CA PHE A 212 -8.71 3.62 -31.62
C PHE A 212 -8.62 2.18 -31.12
N VAL A 213 -8.27 2.05 -29.84
CA VAL A 213 -8.36 0.80 -29.10
C VAL A 213 -9.38 0.92 -27.98
N GLU A 214 -10.22 -0.11 -27.82
CA GLU A 214 -11.09 -0.23 -26.64
C GLU A 214 -10.34 -1.06 -25.59
N ILE A 215 -10.18 -0.50 -24.40
CA ILE A 215 -9.48 -1.13 -23.29
C ILE A 215 -10.44 -1.21 -22.11
N LYS A 216 -10.64 -2.42 -21.58
CA LYS A 216 -11.58 -2.65 -20.49
C LYS A 216 -11.15 -3.74 -19.54
N ASN A 217 -11.50 -3.57 -18.28
CA ASN A 217 -11.40 -4.60 -17.25
C ASN A 217 -12.76 -4.77 -16.54
N SER A 218 -12.78 -5.34 -15.34
CA SER A 218 -14.02 -5.55 -14.58
C SER A 218 -14.62 -4.28 -13.97
N MET A 219 -13.92 -3.14 -14.04
CA MET A 219 -14.30 -1.86 -13.45
C MET A 219 -14.39 -0.73 -14.47
N TYR A 220 -13.46 -0.66 -15.42
CA TYR A 220 -13.32 0.46 -16.34
C TYR A 220 -13.45 0.00 -17.79
N ASN A 221 -13.96 0.90 -18.63
CA ASN A 221 -14.00 0.76 -20.08
C ASN A 221 -13.69 2.12 -20.70
N GLU A 222 -12.62 2.18 -21.50
CA GLU A 222 -12.13 3.39 -22.13
C GLU A 222 -11.81 3.16 -23.60
N LYS A 223 -12.02 4.20 -24.40
CA LYS A 223 -11.59 4.26 -25.79
C LYS A 223 -10.36 5.15 -25.84
N ALA A 224 -9.21 4.56 -26.17
CA ALA A 224 -7.94 5.28 -26.25
C ALA A 224 -7.49 5.41 -27.70
N TYR A 225 -6.78 6.50 -27.98
CA TYR A 225 -6.11 6.72 -29.25
C TYR A 225 -4.68 6.18 -29.17
N LYS A 226 -4.38 5.19 -30.00
CA LYS A 226 -3.07 4.53 -30.00
C LYS A 226 -2.05 5.35 -30.80
N ILE A 227 -1.10 5.93 -30.09
CA ILE A 227 0.04 6.66 -30.61
C ILE A 227 1.17 5.66 -30.84
N GLN A 228 1.79 5.67 -32.03
CA GLN A 228 2.92 4.81 -32.39
C GLN A 228 4.09 5.64 -32.92
N ASN A 229 5.24 5.00 -33.19
CA ASN A 229 6.44 5.66 -33.71
C ASN A 229 6.12 6.58 -34.90
N ASN A 230 6.69 7.78 -34.88
CA ASN A 230 6.48 8.89 -35.83
C ASN A 230 5.14 9.63 -35.77
N SER A 231 4.21 9.23 -34.88
CA SER A 231 2.96 9.97 -34.67
C SER A 231 3.24 11.27 -33.89
N LYS A 232 2.66 12.38 -34.36
CA LYS A 232 2.70 13.67 -33.66
C LYS A 232 1.29 14.18 -33.42
N ILE A 233 1.02 14.56 -32.16
CA ILE A 233 -0.23 15.18 -31.75
C ILE A 233 0.02 16.66 -31.51
N TYR A 234 -0.78 17.49 -32.17
CA TYR A 234 -0.82 18.94 -32.00
C TYR A 234 -2.14 19.32 -31.33
N PHE A 235 -2.16 20.45 -30.65
CA PHE A 235 -3.37 21.00 -30.05
C PHE A 235 -4.10 21.92 -31.04
N LYS A 236 -5.43 21.94 -30.99
CA LYS A 236 -6.22 22.92 -31.74
C LYS A 236 -6.02 24.33 -31.16
N ASP A 237 -6.22 25.33 -32.01
CA ASP A 237 -6.01 26.75 -31.72
C ASP A 237 -6.81 27.27 -30.52
N PHE A 238 -8.04 26.80 -30.30
CA PHE A 238 -8.84 27.21 -29.14
C PHE A 238 -8.23 26.78 -27.80
N LEU A 239 -7.25 25.86 -27.79
CA LEU A 239 -6.50 25.46 -26.59
C LEU A 239 -5.23 26.29 -26.37
N TYR A 240 -4.88 27.19 -27.29
CA TYR A 240 -3.73 28.07 -27.07
C TYR A 240 -3.95 28.96 -25.84
N GLY A 241 -2.93 29.04 -24.99
CA GLY A 241 -2.99 29.74 -23.71
C GLY A 241 -3.56 28.92 -22.56
N TYR A 242 -3.98 27.66 -22.76
CA TYR A 242 -4.26 26.73 -21.67
C TYR A 242 -2.97 26.08 -21.20
N HIS A 243 -2.88 25.79 -19.90
CA HIS A 243 -1.88 24.90 -19.34
C HIS A 243 -2.34 23.45 -19.47
N LEU A 244 -1.54 22.60 -20.09
CA LEU A 244 -1.71 21.16 -19.97
C LEU A 244 -1.25 20.76 -18.57
N ILE A 245 -2.12 20.17 -17.76
CA ILE A 245 -1.78 19.82 -16.37
C ILE A 245 -1.80 18.32 -16.09
N ALA A 246 -2.45 17.51 -16.93
CA ALA A 246 -2.47 16.06 -16.76
C ALA A 246 -2.85 15.30 -18.04
N LEU A 247 -2.52 14.01 -18.04
CA LEU A 247 -2.75 13.08 -19.13
C LEU A 247 -3.40 11.80 -18.60
N HIS A 248 -4.47 11.35 -19.26
CA HIS A 248 -5.09 10.06 -18.99
C HIS A 248 -4.63 9.05 -20.05
N VAL A 249 -3.90 8.03 -19.61
CA VAL A 249 -3.40 6.95 -20.47
C VAL A 249 -3.80 5.59 -19.91
N TRP A 250 -3.93 4.61 -20.80
CA TRP A 250 -4.05 3.21 -20.38
C TRP A 250 -3.39 2.31 -21.41
N ASN A 251 -2.15 1.87 -21.13
CA ASN A 251 -1.36 1.15 -22.13
C ASN A 251 -1.55 -0.37 -22.09
N ASN A 252 -2.25 -0.92 -21.09
CA ASN A 252 -2.43 -2.37 -20.97
C ASN A 252 -3.51 -2.90 -21.94
N GLU A 253 -3.08 -3.27 -23.14
CA GLU A 253 -3.92 -3.98 -24.11
C GLU A 253 -4.08 -5.48 -23.79
N ASN A 254 -3.24 -6.05 -22.91
CA ASN A 254 -3.19 -7.48 -22.61
C ASN A 254 -3.52 -7.80 -21.15
N LYS A 255 -4.74 -8.31 -20.92
CA LYS A 255 -5.29 -8.63 -19.58
C LYS A 255 -4.48 -9.66 -18.75
N ASN A 256 -3.45 -10.28 -19.32
CA ASN A 256 -2.62 -11.28 -18.64
C ASN A 256 -1.43 -10.69 -17.86
N VAL A 257 -1.22 -9.38 -17.89
CA VAL A 257 -0.16 -8.70 -17.13
C VAL A 257 -0.75 -8.13 -15.85
N ASP A 258 -0.29 -8.61 -14.69
CA ASP A 258 -0.68 -8.07 -13.39
C ASP A 258 -0.04 -6.71 -13.11
N PHE A 259 -0.60 -5.96 -12.17
CA PHE A 259 -0.13 -4.62 -11.79
C PHE A 259 1.35 -4.58 -11.43
N GLN A 260 1.92 -5.60 -10.78
CA GLN A 260 3.34 -5.57 -10.40
C GLN A 260 4.24 -5.67 -11.63
N ARG A 261 3.83 -6.46 -12.63
CA ARG A 261 4.55 -6.59 -13.90
C ARG A 261 4.35 -5.37 -14.80
N GLU A 262 3.15 -4.78 -14.81
CA GLU A 262 2.83 -3.57 -15.59
C GLU A 262 3.85 -2.45 -15.35
N ARG A 263 4.35 -2.33 -14.11
CA ARG A 263 5.30 -1.31 -13.68
C ARG A 263 6.67 -1.36 -14.36
N PHE A 264 7.05 -2.50 -14.93
CA PHE A 264 8.33 -2.68 -15.64
C PHE A 264 8.25 -2.33 -17.12
N PHE A 265 7.07 -2.04 -17.66
CA PHE A 265 6.90 -1.64 -19.04
C PHE A 265 6.69 -0.13 -19.08
N ILE A 266 7.60 0.58 -19.73
CA ILE A 266 7.70 2.04 -19.66
C ILE A 266 7.35 2.65 -21.01
N ALA A 267 6.37 3.54 -20.99
CA ALA A 267 6.03 4.37 -22.13
C ALA A 267 6.51 5.80 -21.85
N GLN A 268 7.19 6.42 -22.82
CA GLN A 268 7.73 7.76 -22.66
C GLN A 268 7.14 8.70 -23.71
N MET A 269 6.51 9.78 -23.26
CA MET A 269 5.98 10.82 -24.12
C MET A 269 6.82 12.09 -23.98
N LEU A 270 7.30 12.62 -25.10
CA LEU A 270 7.89 13.94 -25.18
C LEU A 270 6.78 14.95 -25.43
N LEU A 271 6.73 15.97 -24.56
CA LEU A 271 5.91 17.15 -24.70
C LEU A 271 6.83 18.33 -24.98
N SER A 272 6.63 18.99 -26.11
CA SER A 272 7.45 20.13 -26.52
C SER A 272 6.58 21.33 -26.84
N ASN A 273 6.96 22.52 -26.38
CA ASN A 273 6.42 23.80 -26.83
C ASN A 273 7.55 24.78 -27.16
N ARG A 274 7.28 26.08 -27.31
CA ARG A 274 8.32 27.08 -27.60
C ARG A 274 9.39 27.24 -26.51
N LYS A 275 9.07 26.89 -25.25
CA LYS A 275 9.89 27.17 -24.07
C LYS A 275 10.52 25.93 -23.46
N ILE A 276 9.85 24.78 -23.51
CA ILE A 276 10.18 23.63 -22.69
C ILE A 276 10.01 22.32 -23.45
N ASN A 277 10.84 21.34 -23.09
CA ASN A 277 10.71 19.94 -23.44
C ASN A 277 10.56 19.15 -22.15
N ILE A 278 9.49 18.35 -22.03
CA ILE A 278 9.21 17.49 -20.88
C ILE A 278 9.12 16.04 -21.38
N LEU A 279 9.85 15.13 -20.76
CA LEU A 279 9.75 13.69 -20.98
C LEU A 279 8.95 13.10 -19.82
N LYS A 280 7.69 12.74 -20.06
CA LYS A 280 6.80 12.14 -19.06
C LYS A 280 6.76 10.62 -19.21
N GLU A 281 6.96 9.92 -18.10
CA GLU A 281 6.92 8.46 -18.06
C GLU A 281 5.55 7.93 -17.61
N PHE A 282 5.16 6.82 -18.21
CA PHE A 282 3.95 6.06 -17.91
C PHE A 282 4.30 4.57 -17.82
N ASN A 283 3.44 3.80 -17.16
CA ASN A 283 3.51 2.34 -17.24
C ASN A 283 2.33 1.75 -18.05
N LEU A 284 2.04 0.45 -17.91
CA LEU A 284 0.90 -0.16 -18.59
C LEU A 284 -0.47 0.14 -17.99
N SER A 285 -0.58 0.50 -16.72
CA SER A 285 -1.85 0.61 -16.01
C SER A 285 -2.74 1.76 -16.52
N ASN A 286 -4.00 1.76 -16.10
CA ASN A 286 -4.94 2.87 -16.30
C ASN A 286 -4.59 4.02 -15.34
N GLN A 287 -4.22 5.19 -15.85
CA GLN A 287 -3.61 6.26 -15.04
C GLN A 287 -3.95 7.66 -15.54
N VAL A 288 -4.26 8.55 -14.60
CA VAL A 288 -4.30 9.99 -14.82
C VAL A 288 -3.11 10.59 -14.08
N LEU A 289 -2.11 11.10 -14.82
CA LEU A 289 -0.88 11.64 -14.25
C LEU A 289 -0.73 13.12 -14.57
N GLU A 290 -0.38 13.91 -13.56
CA GLU A 290 -0.08 15.34 -13.67
C GLU A 290 1.27 15.63 -14.33
N LEU A 291 1.39 16.83 -14.90
CA LEU A 291 2.67 17.43 -15.24
C LEU A 291 3.25 18.19 -14.03
N HIS A 292 4.55 18.00 -13.82
CA HIS A 292 5.29 18.60 -12.71
C HIS A 292 5.80 20.02 -13.06
N HIS A 293 5.97 20.30 -14.35
CA HIS A 293 6.36 21.61 -14.86
C HIS A 293 5.20 22.27 -15.63
N GLN A 294 5.23 23.59 -15.70
CA GLN A 294 4.23 24.35 -16.45
C GLN A 294 4.39 24.15 -17.95
N PHE A 295 3.37 23.56 -18.58
CA PHE A 295 3.31 23.40 -20.02
C PHE A 295 2.18 24.26 -20.60
N LEU A 296 2.52 25.48 -21.05
CA LEU A 296 1.58 26.36 -21.76
C LEU A 296 1.43 25.89 -23.21
N ILE A 297 0.20 25.63 -23.63
CA ILE A 297 -0.12 25.22 -24.99
C ILE A 297 -0.02 26.45 -25.92
N ASP A 298 0.76 26.29 -26.98
CA ASP A 298 0.99 27.25 -28.05
C ASP A 298 1.01 26.54 -29.42
N GLN A 299 1.19 27.31 -30.50
CA GLN A 299 1.23 26.79 -31.87
C GLN A 299 2.39 25.83 -32.18
N ASN A 300 3.41 25.74 -31.31
CA ASN A 300 4.51 24.79 -31.44
C ASN A 300 4.31 23.56 -30.54
N SER A 301 3.21 23.52 -29.77
CA SER A 301 2.95 22.46 -28.82
C SER A 301 2.67 21.14 -29.52
N VAL A 302 3.49 20.14 -29.19
CA VAL A 302 3.43 18.81 -29.79
C VAL A 302 3.67 17.74 -28.73
N LEU A 303 2.90 16.65 -28.82
CA LEU A 303 3.12 15.41 -28.09
C LEU A 303 3.59 14.34 -29.07
N SER A 304 4.64 13.60 -28.71
CA SER A 304 5.15 12.50 -29.51
C SER A 304 5.77 11.42 -28.64
N LEU A 305 5.79 10.18 -29.12
CA LEU A 305 6.62 9.14 -28.51
C LEU A 305 8.09 9.47 -28.68
N TYR A 306 8.87 9.06 -27.69
CA TYR A 306 10.26 9.42 -27.59
C TYR A 306 11.16 8.19 -27.45
N HIS A 307 12.22 8.13 -28.27
CA HIS A 307 13.13 6.97 -28.35
C HIS A 307 14.62 7.31 -28.32
N ASP A 308 15.01 8.57 -28.51
CA ASP A 308 16.42 9.00 -28.62
C ASP A 308 16.89 9.76 -27.36
N ILE A 309 18.08 10.37 -27.34
CA ILE A 309 18.50 11.30 -26.28
C ILE A 309 18.40 12.74 -26.81
N ILE A 310 17.56 13.56 -26.18
CA ILE A 310 17.45 15.00 -26.44
C ILE A 310 18.24 15.60 -25.31
N ALA A 311 19.35 16.24 -25.65
CA ALA A 311 19.98 17.18 -24.73
C ALA A 311 18.93 18.23 -24.32
N ASN A 312 18.83 18.53 -23.02
CA ASN A 312 17.96 19.57 -22.46
C ASN A 312 16.45 19.23 -22.39
N CYS A 313 16.10 18.04 -21.93
CA CYS A 313 14.72 17.70 -21.56
C CYS A 313 14.55 17.60 -20.04
N LEU A 314 13.44 18.09 -19.50
CA LEU A 314 13.05 17.88 -18.11
C LEU A 314 12.37 16.52 -18.00
N VAL A 315 12.90 15.63 -17.17
CA VAL A 315 12.33 14.30 -16.97
C VAL A 315 11.35 14.32 -15.82
N GLU A 316 10.14 13.86 -16.08
CA GLU A 316 9.08 13.67 -15.09
C GLU A 316 8.83 12.18 -14.90
N ASN A 317 9.46 11.64 -13.86
CA ASN A 317 9.27 10.25 -13.46
C ASN A 317 7.89 10.05 -12.83
N TYR A 318 7.50 8.78 -12.74
CA TYR A 318 6.31 8.34 -12.02
C TYR A 318 6.64 7.10 -11.20
N THR A 319 6.24 7.05 -9.91
CA THR A 319 6.72 6.02 -8.99
C THR A 319 6.34 4.59 -9.36
N HIS A 320 5.32 4.41 -10.19
CA HIS A 320 4.93 3.09 -10.68
C HIS A 320 5.41 2.80 -12.11
N ALA A 321 6.18 3.70 -12.73
CA ALA A 321 7.01 3.43 -13.91
C ALA A 321 8.45 3.17 -13.45
N LEU A 322 8.85 1.91 -13.36
CA LEU A 322 10.16 1.50 -12.84
C LEU A 322 11.28 1.63 -13.88
N SER A 323 11.38 2.78 -14.53
CA SER A 323 12.37 3.07 -15.59
C SER A 323 13.83 2.92 -15.14
N TYR A 324 14.07 3.09 -13.84
CA TYR A 324 15.38 2.91 -13.20
C TYR A 324 15.75 1.44 -12.93
N ASP A 325 14.82 0.49 -13.07
CA ASP A 325 15.11 -0.93 -12.87
C ASP A 325 15.75 -1.54 -14.12
N LYS A 326 16.77 -2.40 -13.93
CA LYS A 326 17.47 -3.08 -15.04
C LYS A 326 16.55 -3.98 -15.89
N ASN A 327 15.40 -4.39 -15.37
CA ASN A 327 14.42 -5.21 -16.08
C ASN A 327 13.36 -4.37 -16.81
N ALA A 328 13.45 -3.04 -16.74
CA ALA A 328 12.53 -2.15 -17.43
C ALA A 328 12.57 -2.38 -18.94
N LYS A 329 11.40 -2.35 -19.58
CA LYS A 329 11.21 -2.54 -21.01
C LYS A 329 10.50 -1.32 -21.57
N ILE A 330 11.17 -0.60 -22.47
CA ILE A 330 10.53 0.50 -23.18
C ILE A 330 9.52 -0.06 -24.17
N ILE A 331 8.29 0.47 -24.15
CA ILE A 331 7.26 0.17 -25.14
C ILE A 331 7.16 1.30 -26.16
N ASN A 332 6.81 0.96 -27.38
CA ASN A 332 6.79 1.87 -28.53
C ASN A 332 5.38 2.38 -28.89
N TYR A 333 4.51 2.46 -27.89
CA TYR A 333 3.16 2.99 -28.05
C TYR A 333 2.67 3.64 -26.74
N ILE A 334 1.76 4.61 -26.89
CA ILE A 334 0.94 5.15 -25.79
C ILE A 334 -0.51 5.18 -26.25
N ASN A 335 -1.40 4.73 -25.40
CA ASN A 335 -2.83 4.77 -25.59
C ASN A 335 -3.39 5.96 -24.80
N LEU A 336 -3.47 7.11 -25.47
CA LEU A 336 -3.94 8.37 -24.88
C LEU A 336 -5.48 8.41 -24.91
N ILE A 337 -6.10 8.63 -23.75
CA ILE A 337 -7.55 8.74 -23.63
C ILE A 337 -7.98 10.21 -23.71
N SER A 338 -7.34 11.07 -22.90
CA SER A 338 -7.64 12.49 -22.85
C SER A 338 -6.56 13.28 -22.09
N CYS A 339 -6.65 14.60 -22.13
CA CYS A 339 -5.82 15.53 -21.38
C CYS A 339 -6.67 16.44 -20.48
N ILE A 340 -6.08 16.98 -19.43
CA ILE A 340 -6.68 18.07 -18.63
C ILE A 340 -5.95 19.37 -18.98
N CYS A 341 -6.72 20.34 -19.45
CA CYS A 341 -6.22 21.67 -19.81
C CYS A 341 -6.91 22.73 -18.94
N VAL A 342 -6.14 23.66 -18.39
CA VAL A 342 -6.65 24.71 -17.50
C VAL A 342 -6.19 26.08 -17.95
N LYS A 343 -7.11 27.04 -18.03
CA LYS A 343 -6.80 28.45 -18.29
C LYS A 343 -6.95 29.28 -17.02
N ASN A 344 -6.20 30.38 -16.96
CA ASN A 344 -6.17 31.32 -15.83
C ASN A 344 -5.74 30.65 -14.51
N ILE A 345 -4.74 29.75 -14.57
CA ILE A 345 -4.27 29.01 -13.39
C ILE A 345 -3.52 29.91 -12.39
N ASP A 346 -3.04 31.06 -12.84
CA ASP A 346 -2.29 32.03 -12.03
C ASP A 346 -3.13 32.69 -10.92
N VAL A 347 -4.45 32.49 -10.90
CA VAL A 347 -5.31 32.94 -9.80
C VAL A 347 -5.16 32.08 -8.53
N ILE A 348 -4.52 30.93 -8.64
CA ILE A 348 -4.24 30.04 -7.51
C ILE A 348 -2.99 30.52 -6.80
N ASP A 349 -3.16 30.99 -5.56
CA ASP A 349 -2.06 31.38 -4.69
C ASP A 349 -1.87 30.36 -3.56
N ILE A 350 -0.61 29.97 -3.33
CA ILE A 350 -0.26 29.00 -2.30
C ILE A 350 -0.07 29.71 -0.97
N ASN A 351 -0.96 29.42 -0.01
CA ASN A 351 -0.80 29.95 1.33
C ASN A 351 0.10 29.03 2.18
N LEU A 352 1.41 29.30 2.16
CA LEU A 352 2.40 28.51 2.88
C LEU A 352 2.21 28.54 4.42
N GLU A 353 1.66 29.62 4.98
CA GLU A 353 1.47 29.77 6.44
C GLU A 353 0.54 28.68 6.99
N TYR A 354 -0.55 28.37 6.29
CA TYR A 354 -1.47 27.30 6.70
C TYR A 354 -0.92 25.91 6.46
N ILE A 355 -0.12 25.73 5.40
CA ILE A 355 0.42 24.42 5.00
C ILE A 355 1.41 23.90 6.05
N TYR A 356 2.23 24.79 6.61
CA TYR A 356 3.22 24.44 7.65
C TYR A 356 2.68 24.55 9.09
N ASN A 357 1.38 24.76 9.26
CA ASN A 357 0.77 24.85 10.60
C ASN A 357 0.52 23.45 11.19
N ASP A 358 1.33 23.04 12.16
CA ASP A 358 1.18 21.75 12.86
C ASP A 358 -0.14 21.61 13.66
N ASN A 359 -0.85 22.70 13.93
CA ASN A 359 -2.07 22.73 14.74
C ASN A 359 -3.33 23.09 13.93
N LEU A 360 -3.30 22.94 12.60
CA LEU A 360 -4.46 23.25 11.77
C LEU A 360 -5.63 22.30 12.09
N LYS A 361 -6.74 22.88 12.57
CA LYS A 361 -7.97 22.15 12.89
C LYS A 361 -9.06 22.36 11.84
N ILE A 362 -9.88 21.34 11.65
CA ILE A 362 -11.11 21.43 10.85
C ILE A 362 -12.16 22.16 11.68
N ASN A 363 -12.98 23.00 11.04
CA ASN A 363 -14.12 23.63 11.69
C ASN A 363 -15.05 22.55 12.27
N ASN A 364 -15.40 22.66 13.56
CA ASN A 364 -16.24 21.67 14.25
C ASN A 364 -17.56 21.36 13.53
N LYS A 365 -18.14 22.31 12.80
CA LYS A 365 -19.38 22.09 12.03
C LYS A 365 -19.20 21.19 10.80
N LEU A 366 -17.96 21.08 10.32
CA LEU A 366 -17.56 20.27 9.17
C LEU A 366 -16.92 18.95 9.61
N CYS A 367 -16.65 18.75 10.90
CA CYS A 367 -15.99 17.56 11.41
C CYS A 367 -17.01 16.45 11.72
N PHE A 368 -16.78 15.27 11.15
CA PHE A 368 -17.63 14.08 11.31
C PHE A 368 -16.82 12.87 11.84
N ASP A 369 -15.76 13.13 12.61
CA ASP A 369 -14.91 12.07 13.19
C ASP A 369 -15.68 11.11 14.11
N ASN A 370 -16.83 11.53 14.63
CA ASN A 370 -17.77 10.68 15.36
C ASN A 370 -18.33 9.50 14.52
N LEU A 371 -18.17 9.52 13.20
CA LEU A 371 -18.55 8.43 12.30
C LEU A 371 -17.46 7.35 12.19
N ILE A 372 -16.25 7.62 12.69
CA ILE A 372 -15.16 6.65 12.70
C ILE A 372 -15.56 5.47 13.62
N PRO A 373 -15.46 4.21 13.15
CA PRO A 373 -15.75 3.05 13.98
C PRO A 373 -14.86 2.99 15.24
N PRO A 374 -15.23 2.21 16.28
CA PRO A 374 -14.43 2.07 17.49
C PRO A 374 -13.17 1.22 17.26
N ILE A 375 -12.20 1.76 16.54
CA ILE A 375 -11.00 1.04 16.08
C ILE A 375 -10.10 0.65 17.26
N SER A 376 -10.05 1.46 18.32
CA SER A 376 -9.35 1.13 19.57
C SER A 376 -9.86 -0.18 20.17
N VAL A 377 -11.18 -0.37 20.22
CA VAL A 377 -11.81 -1.62 20.68
C VAL A 377 -11.47 -2.78 19.75
N TYR A 378 -11.47 -2.55 18.42
CA TYR A 378 -11.07 -3.60 17.47
C TYR A 378 -9.61 -4.03 17.68
N LYS A 379 -8.70 -3.09 17.92
CA LYS A 379 -7.30 -3.36 18.24
C LYS A 379 -7.19 -4.18 19.52
N GLU A 380 -7.87 -3.80 20.60
CA GLU A 380 -7.85 -4.54 21.87
C GLU A 380 -8.30 -6.00 21.70
N ILE A 381 -9.41 -6.23 20.98
CA ILE A 381 -9.91 -7.59 20.70
C ILE A 381 -8.89 -8.39 19.88
N ILE A 382 -8.28 -7.78 18.87
CA ILE A 382 -7.26 -8.43 18.02
C ILE A 382 -6.02 -8.76 18.83
N ASP A 383 -5.55 -7.85 19.68
CA ASP A 383 -4.39 -8.04 20.55
C ASP A 383 -4.65 -9.18 21.55
N GLU A 384 -5.82 -9.21 22.20
CA GLU A 384 -6.21 -10.30 23.10
C GLU A 384 -6.24 -11.66 22.36
N TYR A 385 -6.82 -11.69 21.17
CA TYR A 385 -6.88 -12.90 20.34
C TYR A 385 -5.48 -13.37 19.91
N CYS A 386 -4.61 -12.45 19.49
CA CYS A 386 -3.23 -12.75 19.09
C CYS A 386 -2.40 -13.28 20.27
N LEU A 387 -2.58 -12.70 21.47
CA LEU A 387 -1.96 -13.18 22.69
C LEU A 387 -2.37 -14.63 22.98
N LYS A 388 -3.68 -14.93 22.98
CA LYS A 388 -4.18 -16.30 23.18
C LYS A 388 -3.63 -17.26 22.11
N LEU A 389 -3.64 -16.87 20.84
CA LEU A 389 -3.06 -17.68 19.76
C LEU A 389 -1.56 -17.93 19.94
N SER A 390 -0.79 -16.95 20.42
CA SER A 390 0.65 -17.11 20.66
C SER A 390 0.92 -18.13 21.78
N LEU A 391 0.11 -18.12 22.83
CA LEU A 391 0.16 -19.09 23.93
C LEU A 391 -0.19 -20.49 23.42
N VAL A 392 -1.25 -20.59 22.60
CA VAL A 392 -1.64 -21.84 21.95
C VAL A 392 -0.52 -22.34 21.04
N LYS A 393 0.01 -21.54 20.12
CA LYS A 393 1.12 -21.95 19.23
C LYS A 393 2.35 -22.41 20.00
N LYS A 394 2.72 -21.73 21.09
CA LYS A 394 3.83 -22.14 21.96
C LYS A 394 3.55 -23.46 22.70
N SER A 395 2.29 -23.73 23.03
CA SER A 395 1.87 -25.00 23.64
C SER A 395 1.72 -26.14 22.63
N VAL A 396 1.55 -25.84 21.34
CA VAL A 396 1.17 -26.78 20.29
C VAL A 396 2.31 -27.12 19.31
N PHE A 397 3.34 -26.27 19.18
CA PHE A 397 4.57 -26.55 18.40
C PHE A 397 5.81 -26.43 19.29
N GLY A 398 6.76 -27.36 19.17
CA GLY A 398 8.01 -27.34 19.92
C GLY A 398 8.58 -28.71 20.31
N ALA A 399 7.94 -29.81 19.93
CA ALA A 399 8.42 -31.16 20.22
C ALA A 399 9.85 -31.38 19.73
N LYS A 400 10.20 -30.82 18.57
CA LYS A 400 11.56 -30.88 18.02
C LYS A 400 12.59 -30.28 18.97
N GLN A 401 12.32 -29.08 19.49
CA GLN A 401 13.21 -28.39 20.43
C GLN A 401 13.26 -29.10 21.78
N ILE A 402 12.14 -29.65 22.25
CA ILE A 402 12.08 -30.44 23.49
C ILE A 402 12.97 -31.68 23.38
N ILE A 403 12.95 -32.38 22.24
CA ILE A 403 13.83 -33.55 21.98
C ILE A 403 15.30 -33.13 21.91
N LYS A 404 15.63 -32.02 21.23
CA LYS A 404 17.01 -31.50 21.17
C LYS A 404 17.54 -31.05 22.53
N ASN A 405 16.66 -30.65 23.44
CA ASN A 405 17.03 -30.27 24.80
C ASN A 405 17.30 -31.48 25.72
N LYS A 406 16.98 -32.72 25.31
CA LYS A 406 17.28 -33.93 26.07
C LYS A 406 18.78 -34.19 26.14
N LEU A 407 19.22 -34.82 27.24
CA LEU A 407 20.63 -35.14 27.48
C LEU A 407 21.30 -35.94 26.35
N PRO A 408 20.69 -36.99 25.76
CA PRO A 408 21.31 -37.74 24.67
C PRO A 408 21.67 -36.84 23.48
N TYR A 409 20.74 -36.02 23.01
CA TYR A 409 21.00 -35.11 21.90
C TYR A 409 22.14 -34.13 22.22
N LYS A 410 22.14 -33.52 23.41
CA LYS A 410 23.19 -32.59 23.85
C LYS A 410 24.58 -33.25 23.87
N LEU A 411 24.69 -34.48 24.38
CA LEU A 411 25.95 -35.23 24.42
C LEU A 411 26.41 -35.67 23.02
N GLY A 412 25.48 -36.18 22.21
CA GLY A 412 25.70 -36.47 20.80
C GLY A 412 26.29 -35.30 20.03
N GLN A 413 25.68 -34.12 20.20
CA GLN A 413 26.11 -32.89 19.53
C GLN A 413 27.54 -32.50 19.94
N VAL A 414 27.89 -32.61 21.23
CA VAL A 414 29.25 -32.38 21.72
C VAL A 414 30.23 -33.33 21.06
N MET A 415 29.92 -34.62 21.01
CA MET A 415 30.80 -35.64 20.42
C MET A 415 31.01 -35.38 18.92
N VAL A 416 29.95 -35.16 18.15
CA VAL A 416 30.03 -34.89 16.71
C VAL A 416 30.84 -33.62 16.40
N THR A 417 30.67 -32.58 17.22
CA THR A 417 31.34 -31.29 16.98
C THR A 417 32.82 -31.37 17.33
N ASN A 418 33.17 -32.03 18.44
CA ASN A 418 34.54 -32.11 18.93
C ASN A 418 35.36 -33.24 18.28
N SER A 419 34.72 -34.21 17.60
CA SER A 419 35.42 -35.30 16.91
C SER A 419 36.13 -34.88 15.61
N LYS A 420 36.07 -33.59 15.23
CA LYS A 420 36.63 -33.06 13.98
C LYS A 420 38.07 -32.55 14.10
N SER A 421 38.65 -32.49 15.30
CA SER A 421 40.02 -32.03 15.51
C SER A 421 40.68 -32.72 16.70
N LEU A 422 42.02 -32.85 16.66
CA LEU A 422 42.81 -33.43 17.75
C LEU A 422 42.60 -32.69 19.08
N LEU A 423 42.62 -31.35 19.04
CA LEU A 423 42.32 -30.52 20.22
C LEU A 423 40.86 -30.69 20.70
N GLY A 424 39.92 -30.97 19.80
CA GLY A 424 38.53 -31.27 20.14
C GLY A 424 38.41 -32.57 20.94
N TYR A 425 39.11 -33.65 20.53
CA TYR A 425 39.14 -34.90 21.29
C TYR A 425 39.68 -34.73 22.71
N ILE A 426 40.72 -33.91 22.90
CA ILE A 426 41.30 -33.62 24.22
C ILE A 426 40.28 -32.88 25.12
N LYS A 427 39.52 -31.93 24.56
CA LYS A 427 38.52 -31.14 25.28
C LYS A 427 37.21 -31.90 25.55
N MET A 428 36.92 -32.95 24.77
CA MET A 428 35.64 -33.64 24.75
C MET A 428 35.20 -34.19 26.12
N PRO A 429 36.05 -34.88 26.91
CA PRO A 429 35.65 -35.40 28.22
C PRO A 429 35.16 -34.30 29.19
N PHE A 430 35.87 -33.15 29.21
CA PHE A 430 35.50 -32.00 30.04
C PHE A 430 34.18 -31.37 29.60
N MET A 431 33.96 -31.24 28.29
CA MET A 431 32.70 -30.72 27.75
C MET A 431 31.52 -31.65 28.06
N LEU A 432 31.69 -32.97 27.91
CA LEU A 432 30.65 -33.95 28.22
C LEU A 432 30.27 -33.93 29.71
N PHE A 433 31.26 -33.82 30.60
CA PHE A 433 31.03 -33.63 32.03
C PHE A 433 30.26 -32.33 32.31
N PHE A 434 30.71 -31.20 31.75
CA PHE A 434 30.09 -29.89 31.96
C PHE A 434 28.64 -29.84 31.47
N ILE A 435 28.36 -30.36 30.26
CA ILE A 435 27.01 -30.41 29.71
C ILE A 435 26.10 -31.28 30.57
N THR A 436 26.59 -32.44 31.03
CA THR A 436 25.83 -33.33 31.92
C THR A 436 25.49 -32.64 33.24
N TYR A 437 26.48 -31.99 33.86
CA TYR A 437 26.28 -31.22 35.09
C TYR A 437 25.25 -30.10 34.91
N LYS A 438 25.39 -29.30 33.83
CA LYS A 438 24.47 -28.21 33.52
C LYS A 438 23.04 -28.72 33.28
N HIS A 439 22.89 -29.80 32.51
CA HIS A 439 21.59 -30.42 32.22
C HIS A 439 20.89 -30.87 33.51
N ASN A 440 21.63 -31.55 34.40
CA ASN A 440 21.08 -32.00 35.68
C ASN A 440 20.65 -30.83 36.58
N LYS A 441 21.37 -29.70 36.54
CA LYS A 441 20.98 -28.47 37.25
C LYS A 441 19.72 -27.85 36.63
N GLU A 442 19.64 -27.78 35.31
CA GLU A 442 18.46 -27.30 34.56
C GLU A 442 17.22 -28.15 34.88
N GLU A 443 17.35 -29.48 34.93
CA GLU A 443 16.25 -30.36 35.31
C GLU A 443 15.76 -30.11 36.74
N LYS A 444 16.67 -29.93 37.72
CA LYS A 444 16.28 -29.61 39.11
C LYS A 444 15.50 -28.29 39.20
N ILE A 445 15.99 -27.24 38.53
CA ILE A 445 15.31 -25.93 38.48
C ILE A 445 13.92 -26.06 37.85
N TYR A 446 13.79 -26.83 36.77
CA TYR A 446 12.50 -27.08 36.14
C TYR A 446 11.54 -27.83 37.07
N GLN A 447 12.03 -28.85 37.79
CA GLN A 447 11.22 -29.57 38.78
C GLN A 447 10.74 -28.67 39.93
N GLU A 448 11.58 -27.73 40.39
CA GLU A 448 11.17 -26.74 41.38
C GLU A 448 10.14 -25.74 40.82
N LYS A 449 10.29 -25.35 39.56
CA LYS A 449 9.34 -24.46 38.87
C LYS A 449 7.95 -25.07 38.76
N ILE A 450 7.84 -26.33 38.32
CA ILE A 450 6.54 -27.00 38.19
C ILE A 450 5.89 -27.31 39.55
N LYS A 451 6.68 -27.42 40.63
CA LYS A 451 6.16 -27.55 42.00
C LYS A 451 5.53 -26.25 42.50
N LYS A 452 6.12 -25.10 42.14
CA LYS A 452 5.61 -23.77 42.51
C LYS A 452 4.43 -23.34 41.65
N ASP A 453 4.42 -23.72 40.38
CA ASP A 453 3.37 -23.42 39.42
C ASP A 453 3.07 -24.65 38.54
N PRO A 454 2.01 -25.42 38.84
CA PRO A 454 1.62 -26.58 38.05
C PRO A 454 1.32 -26.26 36.57
N SER A 455 0.94 -25.03 36.24
CA SER A 455 0.65 -24.60 34.86
C SER A 455 1.91 -24.47 33.99
N SER A 456 3.09 -24.36 34.62
CA SER A 456 4.40 -24.36 33.94
C SER A 456 4.85 -25.74 33.44
N LYS A 457 4.08 -26.81 33.69
CA LYS A 457 4.41 -28.16 33.24
C LYS A 457 4.21 -28.29 31.73
N LEU A 458 5.28 -28.68 31.03
CA LEU A 458 5.20 -29.01 29.60
C LEU A 458 4.20 -30.15 29.37
N GLN A 459 3.38 -30.01 28.33
CA GLN A 459 2.47 -31.07 27.90
C GLN A 459 3.25 -32.32 27.44
N PRO A 460 2.63 -33.52 27.46
CA PRO A 460 3.24 -34.72 26.88
C PRO A 460 3.54 -34.52 25.39
N LEU A 461 4.61 -35.16 24.90
CA LEU A 461 5.11 -34.94 23.53
C LEU A 461 4.07 -35.28 22.44
N GLU A 462 3.13 -36.22 22.69
CA GLU A 462 2.12 -36.62 21.72
C GLU A 462 1.10 -35.52 21.40
N PHE A 463 0.98 -34.49 22.25
CA PHE A 463 0.03 -33.39 22.08
C PHE A 463 0.58 -32.22 21.24
N TYR A 464 1.85 -32.28 20.85
CA TYR A 464 2.44 -31.28 19.94
C TYR A 464 2.17 -31.67 18.49
N ILE A 465 1.78 -30.70 17.65
CA ILE A 465 1.52 -30.92 16.21
C ILE A 465 2.79 -31.39 15.49
N ASP A 466 3.96 -30.88 15.86
CA ASP A 466 5.23 -31.28 15.27
C ASP A 466 5.77 -32.62 15.82
N TYR A 467 5.02 -33.34 16.66
CA TYR A 467 5.46 -34.59 17.29
C TYR A 467 5.96 -35.63 16.27
N LYS A 468 5.17 -35.89 15.22
CA LYS A 468 5.54 -36.89 14.19
C LYS A 468 6.83 -36.53 13.45
N GLU A 469 7.07 -35.24 13.21
CA GLU A 469 8.33 -34.77 12.61
C GLU A 469 9.47 -34.86 13.64
N ALA A 470 9.21 -34.46 14.88
CA ALA A 470 10.16 -34.46 15.97
C ALA A 470 10.67 -35.85 16.33
N LEU A 471 9.89 -36.91 16.14
CA LEU A 471 10.36 -38.30 16.30
C LEU A 471 11.59 -38.61 15.43
N LYS A 472 11.71 -37.98 14.25
CA LYS A 472 12.90 -38.15 13.38
C LYS A 472 14.18 -37.66 14.05
N GLU A 473 14.11 -36.71 14.99
CA GLU A 473 15.26 -36.25 15.77
C GLU A 473 15.77 -37.32 16.74
N LYS A 474 14.92 -38.24 17.23
CA LYS A 474 15.38 -39.39 18.03
C LYS A 474 16.10 -40.44 17.18
N GLU A 475 15.72 -40.52 15.91
CA GLU A 475 16.32 -41.46 14.96
C GLU A 475 17.63 -40.98 14.36
N CYS A 476 18.00 -39.71 14.55
CA CYS A 476 19.22 -39.15 13.97
C CYS A 476 20.48 -39.69 14.67
N PHE A 477 21.57 -39.75 13.91
CA PHE A 477 22.88 -40.21 14.41
C PHE A 477 23.31 -39.50 15.70
N THR A 478 23.12 -38.19 15.78
CA THR A 478 23.46 -37.37 16.96
C THR A 478 22.75 -37.88 18.21
N TYR A 479 21.44 -38.10 18.16
CA TYR A 479 20.67 -38.55 19.31
C TYR A 479 21.07 -39.95 19.76
N LYS A 480 21.14 -40.89 18.80
CA LYS A 480 21.55 -42.29 19.05
C LYS A 480 22.96 -42.40 19.62
N LEU A 481 23.89 -41.58 19.12
CA LEU A 481 25.26 -41.52 19.62
C LEU A 481 25.31 -41.14 21.11
N GLY A 482 24.52 -40.15 21.51
CA GLY A 482 24.42 -39.74 22.91
C GLY A 482 23.74 -40.78 23.80
N GLU A 483 22.73 -41.51 23.28
CA GLU A 483 22.09 -42.59 24.03
C GLU A 483 23.06 -43.74 24.31
N GLU A 484 23.80 -44.19 23.28
CA GLU A 484 24.81 -45.23 23.45
C GLU A 484 25.95 -44.77 24.37
N PHE A 485 26.31 -43.48 24.34
CA PHE A 485 27.28 -42.94 25.28
C PHE A 485 26.75 -43.02 26.73
N ILE A 486 25.51 -42.63 26.99
CA ILE A 486 24.92 -42.76 28.35
C ILE A 486 24.87 -44.23 28.80
N LYS A 487 24.51 -45.16 27.91
CA LYS A 487 24.51 -46.61 28.20
C LYS A 487 25.92 -47.11 28.54
N SER A 488 26.92 -46.62 27.81
CA SER A 488 28.33 -46.95 28.05
C SER A 488 28.82 -46.44 29.41
N SER A 489 28.42 -45.21 29.80
CA SER A 489 28.74 -44.63 31.10
C SER A 489 28.16 -45.42 32.26
N LYS A 490 26.96 -45.99 32.11
CA LYS A 490 26.34 -46.87 33.13
C LYS A 490 27.06 -48.20 33.29
N ASN A 491 27.73 -48.70 32.25
CA ASN A 491 28.44 -49.98 32.25
C ASN A 491 29.96 -49.82 32.17
N TRP A 492 30.48 -48.69 32.65
CA TRP A 492 31.89 -48.33 32.45
C TRP A 492 32.87 -49.38 33.04
N TYR A 493 32.49 -50.00 34.17
CA TYR A 493 33.26 -51.03 34.88
C TYR A 493 33.31 -52.39 34.16
N TRP A 494 32.43 -52.63 33.19
CA TRP A 494 32.43 -53.81 32.32
C TRP A 494 33.01 -53.52 30.92
N GLY A 495 33.81 -52.46 30.78
CA GLY A 495 34.37 -52.06 29.48
C GLY A 495 33.35 -51.37 28.57
N GLY A 496 32.29 -50.77 29.13
CA GLY A 496 31.22 -50.10 28.37
C GLY A 496 31.75 -49.06 27.37
N TYR A 497 32.75 -48.25 27.73
CA TYR A 497 33.35 -47.28 26.82
C TYR A 497 34.19 -47.92 25.71
N ILE A 498 34.85 -49.05 25.98
CA ILE A 498 35.61 -49.79 24.96
C ILE A 498 34.63 -50.33 23.90
N LYS A 499 33.54 -50.96 24.36
CA LYS A 499 32.46 -51.39 23.48
C LYS A 499 31.86 -50.21 22.69
N PHE A 500 31.63 -49.08 23.35
CA PHE A 500 31.09 -47.89 22.70
C PHE A 500 31.96 -47.41 21.54
N ILE A 501 33.27 -47.23 21.78
CA ILE A 501 34.21 -46.70 20.79
C ILE A 501 34.41 -47.67 19.61
N PHE A 502 34.61 -48.97 19.90
CA PHE A 502 35.02 -49.95 18.89
C PHE A 502 33.86 -50.71 18.24
N LYS A 503 32.66 -50.72 18.83
CA LYS A 503 31.50 -51.46 18.32
C LYS A 503 30.30 -50.57 18.06
N ASP A 504 29.89 -49.76 19.02
CA ASP A 504 28.62 -49.02 18.91
C ASP A 504 28.75 -47.80 17.99
N VAL A 505 29.82 -47.00 18.08
CA VAL A 505 30.07 -45.87 17.18
C VAL A 505 30.22 -46.31 15.71
N PRO A 506 31.02 -47.34 15.36
CA PRO A 506 31.12 -47.82 13.98
C PRO A 506 29.81 -48.39 13.44
N ARG A 507 29.00 -49.05 14.28
CA ARG A 507 27.65 -49.52 13.91
C ARG A 507 26.74 -48.35 13.55
N LEU A 508 26.65 -47.35 14.44
CA LEU A 508 25.80 -46.18 14.23
C LEU A 508 26.17 -45.36 13.00
N LYS A 509 27.45 -45.37 12.56
CA LYS A 509 27.88 -44.68 11.33
C LYS A 509 27.46 -45.39 10.04
N ARG A 510 27.02 -46.66 10.13
CA ARG A 510 26.58 -47.49 9.00
C ARG A 510 25.05 -47.53 8.87
N GLU A 511 24.33 -47.13 9.91
CA GLU A 511 22.89 -46.88 9.95
C GLU A 511 22.59 -45.47 9.46
#